data_AF-A0AAW0RF15-F1
#
_entry.id   AF-A0AAW0RF15-F1
#
_cell.length_a   1.000
_cell.length_b   1.000
_cell.length_c   1.000
_cell.angle_alpha   90.00
_cell.angle_beta   90.00
_cell.angle_gamma   90.00
#
_symmetry.space_group_name_H-M   'P 1'
#
loop_
_entity.id
_entity.type
_entity.pdbx_description
1 polymer ?
#
loop_
_entity_poly.entity_id
_entity_poly.type
_entity_poly.pdbx_seq_one_letter_code
_entity_poly.pdbx_strand_id
1 'polypeptide(L)'
;MAVSKRQSLILATAREALKHAERLVSYLEDNGLEEPDFSASSAPHPENSDYDAIRNDLNQAANDLSLLATGPLQWIRTFCCCHHDLAAWQVALRFKYFAIVPLDRPISVKEMASKAQMDQDRLRRVMKFLTTQRCFQEVDDDCFEHTALSAFIASNKDIEQCFAFEADEMFEAASLTATSIQKNSYVSEAKDSAFNLRFGTSPYTWYAENPERGARFASAMAGYVQ
;
A
#
# COMPACT_ATOMS: atom_id res chain seq x y z
N MET A 1 43.97 -1.50 27.09
CA MET A 1 43.21 -2.47 26.25
C MET A 1 42.53 -1.68 25.15
N ALA A 2 42.98 -1.84 23.89
CA ALA A 2 42.34 -1.19 22.76
C ALA A 2 40.94 -1.79 22.56
N VAL A 3 39.91 -0.97 22.69
CA VAL A 3 38.55 -1.36 22.32
C VAL A 3 38.57 -1.62 20.82
N SER A 4 38.46 -2.90 20.42
CA SER A 4 38.26 -3.27 19.03
C SER A 4 37.11 -2.44 18.48
N LYS A 5 37.35 -1.63 17.44
CA LYS A 5 36.31 -0.85 16.76
C LYS A 5 35.26 -1.85 16.29
N ARG A 6 34.12 -1.91 16.98
CA ARG A 6 32.97 -2.71 16.55
C ARG A 6 32.69 -2.35 15.10
N GLN A 7 32.66 -3.35 14.23
CA GLN A 7 32.22 -3.18 12.85
C GLN A 7 30.80 -2.59 12.88
N SER A 8 30.62 -1.43 12.24
CA SER A 8 29.33 -0.75 12.24
C SER A 8 28.38 -1.49 11.32
N LEU A 9 27.33 -2.08 11.92
CA LEU A 9 26.28 -2.77 11.18
C LEU A 9 25.56 -1.81 10.21
N ILE A 10 25.27 -0.59 10.65
CA ILE A 10 24.66 0.46 9.80
C ILE A 10 25.51 0.72 8.54
N LEU A 11 26.82 0.90 8.71
CA LEU A 11 27.71 1.15 7.56
C LEU A 11 27.87 -0.09 6.68
N ALA A 12 27.81 -1.30 7.24
CA ALA A 12 27.84 -2.52 6.46
C ALA A 12 26.56 -2.66 5.61
N THR A 13 25.38 -2.49 6.22
CA THR A 13 24.09 -2.56 5.54
C THR A 13 23.93 -1.47 4.48
N ALA A 14 24.39 -0.25 4.75
CA ALA A 14 24.37 0.84 3.76
C ALA A 14 25.21 0.53 2.51
N ARG A 15 26.36 -0.14 2.68
CA ARG A 15 27.20 -0.57 1.55
C ARG A 15 26.55 -1.68 0.74
N GLU A 16 25.88 -2.64 1.39
CA GLU A 16 25.13 -3.67 0.65
C GLU A 16 23.96 -3.05 -0.11
N ALA A 17 23.20 -2.12 0.49
CA ALA A 17 22.13 -1.41 -0.21
C ALA A 17 22.65 -0.66 -1.44
N LEU A 18 23.77 0.06 -1.32
CA LEU A 18 24.41 0.74 -2.46
C LEU A 18 24.81 -0.25 -3.56
N LYS A 19 25.48 -1.35 -3.20
CA LYS A 19 25.90 -2.39 -4.15
C LYS A 19 24.71 -3.00 -4.91
N HIS A 20 23.58 -3.25 -4.23
CA HIS A 20 22.38 -3.75 -4.89
C HIS A 20 21.72 -2.69 -5.77
N ALA A 21 21.76 -1.41 -5.39
CA ALA A 21 21.29 -0.31 -6.21
C ALA A 21 22.13 -0.16 -7.49
N GLU A 22 23.46 -0.19 -7.39
CA GLU A 22 24.36 -0.17 -8.56
C GLU A 22 24.09 -1.36 -9.50
N ARG A 23 23.85 -2.55 -8.95
CA ARG A 23 23.49 -3.74 -9.73
C ARG A 23 22.14 -3.58 -10.44
N LEU A 24 21.16 -2.96 -9.79
CA LEU A 24 19.85 -2.71 -10.38
C LEU A 24 19.95 -1.72 -11.55
N VAL A 25 20.66 -0.62 -11.37
CA VAL A 25 20.90 0.38 -12.43
C VAL A 25 21.65 -0.25 -13.59
N SER A 26 22.73 -0.98 -13.32
CA SER A 26 23.50 -1.67 -14.38
C SER A 26 22.62 -2.66 -15.16
N TYR A 27 21.75 -3.41 -14.47
CA TYR A 27 20.81 -4.33 -15.13
C TYR A 27 19.85 -3.59 -16.06
N LEU A 28 19.30 -2.45 -15.63
CA LEU A 28 18.39 -1.65 -16.45
C LEU A 28 19.10 -1.13 -17.70
N GLU A 29 20.30 -0.57 -17.53
CA GLU A 29 21.13 -0.07 -18.64
C GLU A 29 21.48 -1.18 -19.65
N ASP A 30 21.97 -2.33 -19.16
CA ASP A 30 22.38 -3.46 -20.00
C ASP A 30 21.22 -4.05 -20.82
N ASN A 31 19.99 -3.91 -20.33
CA ASN A 31 18.78 -4.41 -20.99
C ASN A 31 17.99 -3.31 -21.74
N GLY A 32 18.49 -2.06 -21.75
CA GLY A 32 17.82 -0.93 -22.40
C GLY A 32 16.46 -0.58 -21.78
N LEU A 33 16.33 -0.79 -20.47
CA LEU A 33 15.13 -0.49 -19.68
C LEU A 33 15.27 0.88 -19.01
N GLU A 34 14.17 1.62 -18.91
CA GLU A 34 14.13 2.92 -18.23
C GLU A 34 14.11 2.74 -16.70
N GLU A 35 14.73 3.68 -15.98
CA GLU A 35 14.66 3.70 -14.51
C GLU A 35 13.25 4.09 -14.03
N PRO A 36 12.72 3.40 -13.00
CA PRO A 36 11.45 3.79 -12.41
C PRO A 36 11.58 5.10 -11.62
N ASP A 37 10.53 5.91 -11.62
CA ASP A 37 10.45 7.16 -10.87
C ASP A 37 9.10 7.29 -10.14
N PHE A 38 8.83 8.47 -9.58
CA PHE A 38 7.57 8.71 -8.86
C PHE A 38 6.46 9.31 -9.73
N SER A 39 6.72 9.58 -11.01
CA SER A 39 5.77 10.19 -11.93
C SER A 39 4.70 9.18 -12.37
N ALA A 40 3.54 9.67 -12.80
CA ALA A 40 2.48 8.82 -13.37
C ALA A 40 2.93 8.04 -14.63
N SER A 41 4.04 8.46 -15.26
CA SER A 41 4.66 7.84 -16.44
C SER A 41 5.88 6.98 -16.12
N SER A 42 6.11 6.63 -14.85
CA SER A 42 7.23 5.76 -14.46
C SER A 42 7.29 4.48 -15.29
N ALA A 43 8.50 4.01 -15.57
CA ALA A 43 8.74 2.75 -16.25
C ALA A 43 8.00 1.59 -15.55
N PRO A 44 7.37 0.67 -16.32
CA PRO A 44 6.67 -0.48 -15.76
C PRO A 44 7.66 -1.49 -15.16
N HIS A 45 7.16 -2.30 -14.23
CA HIS A 45 7.93 -3.39 -13.65
C HIS A 45 8.23 -4.47 -14.71
N PRO A 46 9.51 -4.83 -14.95
CA PRO A 46 9.86 -5.92 -15.86
C PRO A 46 9.49 -7.29 -15.27
N GLU A 47 8.74 -8.11 -16.02
CA GLU A 47 8.45 -9.51 -15.66
C GLU A 47 9.71 -10.39 -15.84
N ASN A 48 10.66 -10.31 -14.91
CA ASN A 48 11.92 -11.03 -15.01
C ASN A 48 12.46 -11.45 -13.62
N SER A 49 12.78 -12.73 -13.47
CA SER A 49 13.25 -13.29 -12.20
C SER A 49 14.59 -12.73 -11.71
N ASP A 50 15.49 -12.36 -12.62
CA ASP A 50 16.79 -11.78 -12.26
C ASP A 50 16.62 -10.34 -11.78
N TYR A 51 15.75 -9.57 -12.44
CA TYR A 51 15.34 -8.24 -11.99
C TYR A 51 14.72 -8.31 -10.58
N ASP A 52 13.79 -9.25 -10.37
CA ASP A 52 13.14 -9.45 -9.08
C ASP A 52 14.11 -9.83 -7.97
N ALA A 53 15.08 -10.71 -8.26
CA ALA A 53 16.10 -11.08 -7.29
C ALA A 53 16.92 -9.85 -6.85
N ILE A 54 17.37 -9.02 -7.80
CA ILE A 54 18.14 -7.79 -7.52
C ILE A 54 17.29 -6.81 -6.71
N ARG A 55 16.04 -6.59 -7.13
CA ARG A 55 15.08 -5.70 -6.46
C ARG A 55 14.79 -6.16 -5.03
N ASN A 56 14.58 -7.46 -4.81
CA ASN A 56 14.31 -8.02 -3.49
C ASN A 56 15.52 -7.84 -2.56
N ASP A 57 16.73 -8.11 -3.04
CA ASP A 57 17.96 -7.89 -2.27
C ASP A 57 18.13 -6.40 -1.87
N LEU A 58 17.91 -5.48 -2.82
CA LEU A 58 17.95 -4.04 -2.57
C LEU A 58 16.92 -3.62 -1.51
N ASN A 59 15.66 -4.05 -1.67
CA ASN A 59 14.58 -3.71 -0.76
C ASN A 59 14.83 -4.24 0.65
N GLN A 60 15.36 -5.46 0.77
CA GLN A 60 15.72 -6.04 2.06
C GLN A 60 16.81 -5.22 2.75
N ALA A 61 17.91 -4.90 2.04
CA ALA A 61 19.00 -4.11 2.59
C ALA A 61 18.58 -2.68 2.96
N ALA A 62 17.75 -2.03 2.12
CA ALA A 62 17.21 -0.70 2.39
C ALA A 62 16.27 -0.68 3.61
N ASN A 63 15.40 -1.70 3.73
CA ASN A 63 14.52 -1.85 4.88
C ASN A 63 15.32 -2.09 6.18
N ASP A 64 16.31 -2.97 6.14
CA ASP A 64 17.18 -3.22 7.30
C ASP A 64 17.93 -1.96 7.72
N LEU A 65 18.44 -1.18 6.76
CA LEU A 65 19.08 0.11 7.04
C LEU A 65 18.11 1.09 7.70
N SER A 66 16.87 1.18 7.19
CA SER A 66 15.82 2.03 7.75
C SER A 66 15.47 1.65 9.18
N LEU A 67 15.30 0.35 9.46
CA LEU A 67 15.02 -0.18 10.80
C LEU A 67 16.17 0.11 11.78
N LEU A 68 17.42 -0.12 11.35
CA LEU A 68 18.61 0.16 12.15
C LEU A 68 18.76 1.64 12.49
N ALA A 69 18.48 2.52 11.52
CA ALA A 69 18.55 3.97 11.72
C ALA A 69 17.41 4.51 12.59
N THR A 70 16.21 3.93 12.47
CA THR A 70 15.01 4.36 13.21
C THR A 70 15.05 3.91 14.67
N GLY A 71 15.45 2.67 14.93
CA GLY A 71 15.42 2.06 16.26
C GLY A 71 14.01 1.73 16.76
N PRO A 72 13.91 0.88 17.81
CA PRO A 72 12.64 0.23 18.18
C PRO A 72 11.58 1.20 18.72
N LEU A 73 11.96 2.22 19.50
CA LEU A 73 10.98 3.14 20.09
C LEU A 73 10.29 3.99 19.01
N GLN A 74 11.06 4.53 18.06
CA GLN A 74 10.51 5.35 16.99
C GLN A 74 9.68 4.50 16.02
N TRP A 75 10.11 3.25 15.78
CA TRP A 75 9.35 2.29 15.01
C TRP A 75 7.98 2.02 15.65
N ILE A 76 7.92 1.71 16.96
CA ILE A 76 6.64 1.45 17.67
C ILE A 76 5.71 2.66 17.60
N ARG A 77 6.22 3.87 17.81
CA ARG A 77 5.43 5.12 17.75
C ARG A 77 4.79 5.37 16.39
N THR A 78 5.45 4.90 15.32
CA THR A 78 4.93 5.03 13.96
C THR A 78 3.96 3.89 13.66
N PHE A 79 4.36 2.66 13.96
CA PHE A 79 3.59 1.46 13.67
C PHE A 79 2.25 1.42 14.41
N CYS A 80 2.15 1.86 15.67
CA CYS A 80 0.87 1.85 16.39
C CYS A 80 -0.22 2.73 15.73
N CYS A 81 0.20 3.68 14.90
CA CYS A 81 -0.67 4.59 14.15
C CYS A 81 -0.96 4.12 12.71
N CYS A 82 -0.44 2.97 12.26
CA CYS A 82 -0.56 2.52 10.86
C CYS A 82 -1.99 2.29 10.39
N HIS A 83 -2.93 2.07 11.31
CA HIS A 83 -4.35 1.94 10.99
C HIS A 83 -4.95 3.26 10.44
N HIS A 84 -4.35 4.41 10.74
CA HIS A 84 -4.72 5.67 10.10
C HIS A 84 -4.37 5.66 8.61
N ASP A 85 -3.24 5.06 8.23
CA ASP A 85 -2.86 4.89 6.83
C ASP A 85 -3.95 4.11 6.09
N LEU A 86 -4.32 2.94 6.61
CA LEU A 86 -5.38 2.09 6.06
C LEU A 86 -6.72 2.82 5.96
N ALA A 87 -7.09 3.63 6.96
CA ALA A 87 -8.32 4.41 6.92
C ALA A 87 -8.32 5.44 5.77
N ALA A 88 -7.17 6.06 5.46
CA ALA A 88 -7.06 7.00 4.35
C ALA A 88 -7.15 6.30 2.99
N TRP A 89 -6.52 5.13 2.84
CA TRP A 89 -6.70 4.28 1.65
C TRP A 89 -8.15 3.84 1.47
N GLN A 90 -8.80 3.42 2.55
CA GLN A 90 -10.21 3.06 2.55
C GLN A 90 -11.09 4.22 2.04
N VAL A 91 -10.84 5.44 2.50
CA VAL A 91 -11.53 6.64 1.99
C VAL A 91 -11.24 6.84 0.50
N ALA A 92 -9.99 6.78 0.07
CA ALA A 92 -9.63 6.96 -1.34
C ALA A 92 -10.33 5.96 -2.27
N LEU A 93 -10.39 4.69 -1.88
CA LEU A 93 -11.02 3.61 -2.63
C LEU A 93 -12.55 3.74 -2.65
N ARG A 94 -13.16 4.05 -1.50
CA ARG A 94 -14.62 4.17 -1.36
C ARG A 94 -15.17 5.42 -2.05
N PHE A 95 -14.45 6.54 -1.98
CA PHE A 95 -14.83 7.81 -2.59
C PHE A 95 -14.18 8.05 -3.97
N LYS A 96 -13.59 7.00 -4.57
CA LYS A 96 -13.14 6.97 -5.97
C LYS A 96 -12.09 8.01 -6.32
N TYR A 97 -11.17 8.29 -5.41
CA TYR A 97 -10.11 9.27 -5.62
C TYR A 97 -9.25 8.93 -6.84
N PHE A 98 -8.87 7.66 -6.99
CA PHE A 98 -8.07 7.18 -8.12
C PHE A 98 -8.74 7.39 -9.48
N ALA A 99 -10.07 7.35 -9.54
CA ALA A 99 -10.82 7.59 -10.78
C ALA A 99 -11.18 9.08 -10.99
N ILE A 100 -11.22 9.87 -9.92
CA ILE A 100 -11.57 11.29 -9.97
C ILE A 100 -10.38 12.16 -10.41
N VAL A 101 -9.18 11.83 -9.94
CA VAL A 101 -7.94 12.51 -10.33
C VAL A 101 -7.64 12.14 -11.79
N PRO A 102 -7.47 13.10 -12.71
CA PRO A 102 -7.09 12.80 -14.09
C PRO A 102 -5.64 12.31 -14.17
N LEU A 103 -5.37 11.34 -15.05
CA LEU A 103 -4.02 10.78 -15.27
C LEU A 103 -3.03 11.79 -15.90
N ASP A 104 -3.54 12.80 -16.61
CA ASP A 104 -2.75 13.70 -17.47
C ASP A 104 -2.62 15.12 -16.93
N ARG A 105 -3.27 15.44 -15.81
CA ARG A 105 -3.27 16.79 -15.23
C ARG A 105 -3.66 16.82 -13.75
N PRO A 106 -3.21 17.84 -13.00
CA PRO A 106 -3.64 18.04 -11.63
C PRO A 106 -5.12 18.44 -11.52
N ILE A 107 -5.71 18.19 -10.35
CA ILE A 107 -7.07 18.57 -9.97
C ILE A 107 -7.07 19.32 -8.63
N SER A 108 -7.93 20.34 -8.51
CA SER A 108 -8.10 21.08 -7.26
C SER A 108 -8.94 20.31 -6.24
N VAL A 109 -8.70 20.52 -4.94
CA VAL A 109 -9.52 19.98 -3.83
C VAL A 109 -10.99 20.34 -4.01
N LYS A 110 -11.29 21.56 -4.44
CA LYS A 110 -12.67 22.03 -4.65
C LYS A 110 -13.39 21.19 -5.70
N GLU A 111 -12.75 20.95 -6.84
CA GLU A 111 -13.31 20.12 -7.91
C GLU A 111 -13.43 18.65 -7.46
N MET A 112 -12.36 18.12 -6.87
CA MET A 112 -12.30 16.74 -6.40
C MET A 112 -13.38 16.46 -5.34
N ALA A 113 -13.59 17.38 -4.39
CA ALA A 113 -14.61 17.27 -3.34
C ALA A 113 -16.03 17.26 -3.90
N SER A 114 -16.29 18.08 -4.93
CA SER A 114 -17.58 18.07 -5.62
C SER A 114 -17.85 16.72 -6.30
N LYS A 115 -16.83 16.12 -6.93
CA LYS A 115 -16.96 14.81 -7.61
C LYS A 115 -17.07 13.65 -6.61
N ALA A 116 -16.32 13.71 -5.51
CA ALA A 116 -16.34 12.74 -4.43
C ALA A 116 -17.58 12.87 -3.52
N GLN A 117 -18.39 13.91 -3.70
CA GLN A 117 -19.54 14.22 -2.83
C GLN A 117 -19.16 14.29 -1.34
N MET A 118 -18.01 14.89 -1.04
CA MET A 118 -17.45 14.99 0.31
C MET A 118 -17.09 16.44 0.64
N ASP A 119 -16.97 16.79 1.92
CA ASP A 119 -16.52 18.12 2.31
C ASP A 119 -15.04 18.36 1.94
N GLN A 120 -14.72 19.60 1.58
CA GLN A 120 -13.39 19.99 1.11
C GLN A 120 -12.30 19.84 2.18
N ASP A 121 -12.60 20.08 3.46
CA ASP A 121 -11.63 19.96 4.53
C ASP A 121 -11.23 18.51 4.76
N ARG A 122 -12.21 17.60 4.85
CA ARG A 122 -11.92 16.16 4.93
C ARG A 122 -11.14 15.69 3.71
N LEU A 123 -11.52 16.12 2.50
CA LEU A 123 -10.84 15.68 1.29
C LEU A 123 -9.39 16.12 1.28
N ARG A 124 -9.15 17.40 1.57
CA ARG A 124 -7.81 17.97 1.70
C ARG A 124 -6.96 17.19 2.68
N ARG A 125 -7.47 16.92 3.88
CA ARG A 125 -6.73 16.21 4.93
C ARG A 125 -6.37 14.79 4.51
N VAL A 126 -7.28 14.08 3.86
CA VAL A 126 -7.02 12.72 3.35
C VAL A 126 -6.01 12.76 2.21
N MET A 127 -6.15 13.68 1.26
CA MET A 127 -5.19 13.84 0.16
C MET A 127 -3.79 14.16 0.66
N LYS A 128 -3.64 15.16 1.55
CA LYS A 128 -2.36 15.51 2.17
C LYS A 128 -1.75 14.38 2.98
N PHE A 129 -2.55 13.47 3.51
CA PHE A 129 -2.03 12.31 4.21
C PHE A 129 -1.58 11.21 3.22
N LEU A 130 -2.32 10.99 2.13
CA LEU A 130 -1.90 10.09 1.06
C LEU A 130 -0.64 10.57 0.34
N THR A 131 -0.36 11.88 0.31
CA THR A 131 0.91 12.39 -0.24
C THR A 131 2.13 12.03 0.62
N THR A 132 1.99 11.89 1.95
CA THR A 132 3.10 11.43 2.80
C THR A 132 3.50 9.99 2.51
N GLN A 133 2.60 9.23 1.88
CA GLN A 133 2.81 7.86 1.45
C GLN A 133 3.18 7.76 -0.04
N ARG A 134 3.43 8.89 -0.71
CA ARG A 134 3.71 8.99 -2.15
C ARG A 134 2.60 8.40 -3.04
N CYS A 135 1.37 8.32 -2.54
CA CYS A 135 0.23 7.85 -3.31
C CYS A 135 -0.24 8.92 -4.30
N PHE A 136 -0.34 10.18 -3.88
CA PHE A 136 -0.57 11.34 -4.75
C PHE A 136 0.52 12.38 -4.52
N GLN A 137 0.60 13.38 -5.39
CA GLN A 137 1.51 14.51 -5.25
C GLN A 137 0.73 15.82 -5.21
N GLU A 138 1.09 16.71 -4.29
CA GLU A 138 0.59 18.09 -4.25
C GLU A 138 1.55 18.97 -5.08
N VAL A 139 1.07 19.50 -6.19
CA VAL A 139 1.88 20.32 -7.13
C VAL A 139 1.74 21.82 -6.91
N ASP A 140 0.62 22.23 -6.32
CA ASP A 140 0.33 23.58 -5.84
C ASP A 140 -0.64 23.47 -4.66
N ASP A 141 -0.85 24.56 -3.92
CA ASP A 141 -1.75 24.56 -2.76
C ASP A 141 -3.13 24.03 -3.14
N ASP A 142 -3.56 22.96 -2.48
CA ASP A 142 -4.84 22.28 -2.73
C ASP A 142 -4.98 21.76 -4.19
N CYS A 143 -3.90 21.49 -4.90
CA CYS A 143 -3.89 20.89 -6.24
C CYS A 143 -3.05 19.61 -6.27
N PHE A 144 -3.68 18.50 -6.68
CA PHE A 144 -3.09 17.17 -6.62
C PHE A 144 -3.07 16.47 -7.97
N GLU A 145 -2.04 15.67 -8.21
CA GLU A 145 -1.94 14.77 -9.37
C GLU A 145 -1.50 13.37 -8.94
N HIS A 146 -1.55 12.44 -9.89
CA HIS A 146 -1.09 11.08 -9.70
C HIS A 146 0.44 10.99 -9.55
N THR A 147 0.88 10.06 -8.72
CA THR A 147 2.23 9.49 -8.79
C THR A 147 2.16 8.15 -9.53
N ALA A 148 3.31 7.50 -9.73
CA ALA A 148 3.37 6.13 -10.27
C ALA A 148 2.39 5.18 -9.56
N LEU A 149 2.30 5.25 -8.23
CA LEU A 149 1.47 4.34 -7.42
C LEU A 149 -0.03 4.53 -7.67
N SER A 150 -0.54 5.75 -7.58
CA SER A 150 -1.97 5.99 -7.79
C SER A 150 -2.36 5.88 -9.27
N ALA A 151 -1.47 6.22 -10.20
CA ALA A 151 -1.71 6.01 -11.64
C ALA A 151 -1.84 4.53 -11.98
N PHE A 152 -0.99 3.68 -11.38
CA PHE A 152 -1.07 2.23 -11.54
C PHE A 152 -2.41 1.69 -11.03
N ILE A 153 -2.87 2.12 -9.86
CA ILE A 153 -4.19 1.71 -9.32
C ILE A 153 -5.32 2.20 -10.22
N ALA A 154 -5.29 3.47 -10.65
CA ALA A 154 -6.31 4.06 -11.51
C ALA A 154 -6.44 3.34 -12.86
N SER A 155 -5.32 2.82 -13.39
CA SER A 155 -5.26 2.14 -14.67
C SER A 155 -5.58 0.64 -14.59
N ASN A 156 -5.49 0.03 -13.39
CA ASN A 156 -5.68 -1.40 -13.17
C ASN A 156 -6.89 -1.66 -12.27
N LYS A 157 -8.06 -1.78 -12.90
CA LYS A 157 -9.34 -1.92 -12.19
C LYS A 157 -9.40 -3.15 -11.28
N ASP A 158 -8.84 -4.29 -11.69
CA ASP A 158 -8.84 -5.50 -10.87
C ASP A 158 -7.98 -5.32 -9.61
N ILE A 159 -6.85 -4.61 -9.71
CA ILE A 159 -6.02 -4.24 -8.56
C ILE A 159 -6.75 -3.24 -7.66
N GLU A 160 -7.45 -2.24 -8.21
CA GLU A 160 -8.30 -1.33 -7.41
C GLU A 160 -9.38 -2.12 -6.65
N GLN A 161 -10.06 -3.06 -7.30
CA GLN A 161 -11.09 -3.90 -6.66
C GLN A 161 -10.49 -4.81 -5.59
N CYS A 162 -9.31 -5.40 -5.85
CA CYS A 162 -8.54 -6.18 -4.90
C CYS A 162 -8.24 -5.38 -3.64
N PHE A 163 -7.69 -4.17 -3.80
CA PHE A 163 -7.38 -3.33 -2.65
C PHE A 163 -8.65 -2.84 -1.94
N ALA A 164 -9.70 -2.49 -2.69
CA ALA A 164 -10.98 -2.11 -2.10
C ALA A 164 -11.62 -3.23 -1.28
N PHE A 165 -11.41 -4.49 -1.66
CA PHE A 165 -11.84 -5.66 -0.87
C PHE A 165 -11.04 -5.79 0.44
N GLU A 166 -9.72 -5.61 0.39
CA GLU A 166 -8.86 -5.66 1.58
C GLU A 166 -9.17 -4.51 2.56
N ALA A 167 -9.29 -3.28 2.06
CA ALA A 167 -9.48 -2.08 2.86
C ALA A 167 -10.86 -1.96 3.51
N ASP A 168 -11.89 -2.59 2.94
CA ASP A 168 -13.25 -2.58 3.49
C ASP A 168 -13.54 -3.87 4.27
N GLU A 169 -13.69 -5.01 3.59
CA GLU A 169 -14.18 -6.23 4.22
C GLU A 169 -13.14 -6.86 5.14
N MET A 170 -11.93 -7.06 4.62
CA MET A 170 -10.90 -7.78 5.37
C MET A 170 -10.38 -6.94 6.53
N PHE A 171 -10.19 -5.63 6.36
CA PHE A 171 -9.74 -4.78 7.45
C PHE A 171 -10.75 -4.72 8.61
N GLU A 172 -12.04 -4.57 8.30
CA GLU A 172 -13.09 -4.59 9.32
C GLU A 172 -13.12 -5.92 10.09
N ALA A 173 -13.00 -7.05 9.38
CA ALA A 173 -12.92 -8.38 10.00
C ALA A 173 -11.63 -8.56 10.81
N ALA A 174 -10.47 -8.21 10.23
CA ALA A 174 -9.15 -8.41 10.80
C ALA A 174 -9.00 -7.70 12.15
N SER A 175 -9.62 -6.53 12.30
CA SER A 175 -9.65 -5.78 13.57
C SER A 175 -10.23 -6.58 14.76
N LEU A 176 -11.04 -7.61 14.48
CA LEU A 176 -11.67 -8.48 15.48
C LEU A 176 -10.95 -9.82 15.70
N THR A 177 -9.79 -10.05 15.06
CA THR A 177 -9.07 -11.33 15.14
C THR A 177 -8.67 -11.70 16.57
N ALA A 178 -8.17 -10.75 17.35
CA ALA A 178 -7.83 -11.01 18.75
C ALA A 178 -9.07 -11.40 19.57
N THR A 179 -10.20 -10.72 19.32
CA THR A 179 -11.49 -11.02 19.97
C THR A 179 -12.03 -12.40 19.57
N SER A 180 -11.93 -12.77 18.29
CA SER A 180 -12.39 -14.08 17.81
C SER A 180 -11.57 -15.21 18.44
N ILE A 181 -10.24 -15.04 18.52
CA ILE A 181 -9.35 -15.99 19.21
C ILE A 181 -9.71 -16.07 20.70
N GLN A 182 -9.88 -14.93 21.38
CA GLN A 182 -10.20 -14.93 22.81
C GLN A 182 -11.52 -15.66 23.12
N LYS A 183 -12.51 -15.57 22.23
CA LYS A 183 -13.79 -16.26 22.38
C LYS A 183 -13.66 -17.77 22.30
N ASN A 184 -12.72 -18.27 21.48
CA ASN A 184 -12.49 -19.70 21.25
C ASN A 184 -10.98 -20.01 21.16
N SER A 185 -10.25 -19.86 22.28
CA SER A 185 -8.77 -19.84 22.31
C SER A 185 -8.07 -21.10 21.79
N TYR A 186 -8.77 -22.23 21.71
CA TYR A 186 -8.21 -23.53 21.38
C TYR A 186 -8.96 -24.24 20.25
N VAL A 187 -9.91 -23.57 19.60
CA VAL A 187 -10.74 -24.14 18.53
C VAL A 187 -10.62 -23.26 17.31
N SER A 188 -10.24 -23.87 16.18
CA SER A 188 -10.14 -23.20 14.89
C SER A 188 -11.21 -23.75 13.95
N GLU A 189 -12.39 -23.14 14.00
CA GLU A 189 -13.52 -23.45 13.12
C GLU A 189 -13.91 -22.21 12.30
N ALA A 190 -14.30 -22.41 11.04
CA ALA A 190 -14.65 -21.30 10.14
C ALA A 190 -15.78 -20.40 10.71
N LYS A 191 -16.72 -20.99 11.46
CA LYS A 191 -17.83 -20.28 12.11
C LYS A 191 -17.38 -19.29 13.20
N ASP A 192 -16.18 -19.52 13.75
CA ASP A 192 -15.58 -18.74 14.83
C ASP A 192 -14.52 -17.76 14.32
N SER A 193 -14.44 -17.57 13.00
CA SER A 193 -13.52 -16.62 12.37
C SER A 193 -13.87 -15.15 12.69
N ALA A 194 -12.88 -14.26 12.55
CA ALA A 194 -13.07 -12.83 12.72
C ALA A 194 -14.07 -12.25 11.70
N PHE A 195 -14.12 -12.82 10.48
CA PHE A 195 -15.11 -12.47 9.47
C PHE A 195 -16.52 -12.80 9.93
N ASN A 196 -16.77 -14.02 10.40
CA ASN A 196 -18.06 -14.41 10.95
C ASN A 196 -18.45 -13.56 12.16
N LEU A 197 -17.48 -13.19 13.01
CA LEU A 197 -17.73 -12.29 14.12
C LEU A 197 -18.16 -10.88 13.67
N ARG A 198 -17.53 -10.35 12.61
CA ARG A 198 -17.83 -9.02 12.06
C ARG A 198 -19.17 -8.98 11.30
N PHE A 199 -19.43 -10.00 10.48
CA PHE A 199 -20.51 -10.00 9.49
C PHE A 199 -21.66 -10.97 9.82
N GLY A 200 -21.54 -11.74 10.89
CA GLY A 200 -22.60 -12.62 11.41
C GLY A 200 -22.78 -13.95 10.67
N THR A 201 -22.10 -14.16 9.53
CA THR A 201 -22.22 -15.36 8.70
C THR A 201 -20.91 -15.66 7.97
N SER A 202 -20.86 -16.81 7.29
CA SER A 202 -19.68 -17.22 6.52
C SER A 202 -19.40 -16.25 5.36
N PRO A 203 -18.12 -16.09 4.92
CA PRO A 203 -17.78 -15.22 3.79
C PRO A 203 -18.64 -15.48 2.54
N TYR A 204 -18.78 -16.74 2.13
CA TYR A 204 -19.54 -17.09 0.93
C TYR A 204 -21.03 -16.75 1.05
N THR A 205 -21.64 -17.00 2.22
CA THR A 205 -23.04 -16.61 2.49
C THR A 205 -23.18 -15.11 2.44
N TRP A 206 -22.28 -14.37 3.09
CA TRP A 206 -22.32 -12.91 3.13
C TRP A 206 -22.17 -12.30 1.73
N TYR A 207 -21.25 -12.78 0.90
CA TYR A 207 -21.08 -12.30 -0.47
C TYR A 207 -22.28 -12.63 -1.37
N ALA A 208 -22.95 -13.78 -1.16
CA ALA A 208 -24.18 -14.11 -1.87
C ALA A 208 -25.33 -13.14 -1.51
N GLU A 209 -25.40 -12.72 -0.25
CA GLU A 209 -26.38 -11.74 0.26
C GLU A 209 -26.02 -10.28 -0.11
N ASN A 210 -24.75 -10.02 -0.42
CA ASN A 210 -24.22 -8.70 -0.78
C ASN A 210 -23.60 -8.74 -2.19
N PRO A 211 -24.42 -8.84 -3.26
CA PRO A 211 -23.95 -9.18 -4.60
C PRO A 211 -22.95 -8.18 -5.20
N GLU A 212 -23.05 -6.89 -4.86
CA GLU A 212 -22.05 -5.88 -5.26
C GLU A 212 -20.67 -6.21 -4.67
N ARG A 213 -20.63 -6.54 -3.37
CA ARG A 213 -19.39 -6.89 -2.67
C ARG A 213 -18.90 -8.26 -3.11
N GLY A 214 -19.80 -9.19 -3.45
CA GLY A 214 -19.48 -10.49 -4.02
C GLY A 214 -18.85 -10.39 -5.42
N ALA A 215 -19.36 -9.51 -6.28
CA ALA A 215 -18.76 -9.22 -7.58
C ALA A 215 -17.36 -8.61 -7.43
N ARG A 216 -17.18 -7.72 -6.45
CA ARG A 216 -15.86 -7.19 -6.11
C ARG A 216 -14.89 -8.27 -5.64
N PHE A 217 -15.33 -9.17 -4.76
CA PHE A 217 -14.52 -10.32 -4.34
C PHE A 217 -14.08 -11.18 -5.53
N ALA A 218 -14.98 -11.47 -6.48
CA ALA A 218 -14.64 -12.23 -7.68
C ALA A 218 -13.58 -11.52 -8.55
N SER A 219 -13.67 -10.20 -8.74
CA SER A 219 -12.67 -9.40 -9.46
C SER A 219 -11.35 -9.31 -8.69
N ALA A 220 -11.38 -9.16 -7.37
CA ALA A 220 -10.21 -9.19 -6.50
C ALA A 220 -9.42 -10.49 -6.65
N MET A 221 -10.10 -11.64 -6.66
CA MET A 221 -9.46 -12.94 -6.85
C MET A 221 -8.78 -13.09 -8.22
N ALA A 222 -9.26 -12.40 -9.25
CA ALA A 222 -8.59 -12.36 -10.55
C ALA A 222 -7.33 -11.46 -10.53
N GLY A 223 -7.39 -10.34 -9.78
CA GLY A 223 -6.27 -9.41 -9.63
C GLY A 223 -5.05 -10.02 -8.89
N TYR A 224 -5.26 -10.96 -7.96
CA TYR A 224 -4.15 -11.65 -7.26
C TYR A 224 -3.31 -12.60 -8.13
N VAL A 225 -3.77 -12.93 -9.34
CA VAL A 225 -3.13 -13.92 -10.23
C VAL A 225 -2.40 -13.25 -11.40
N GLN A 226 -2.40 -11.91 -11.45
CA GLN A 226 -1.66 -11.10 -12.42
C GLN A 226 -0.26 -10.79 -11.89
#